data_AF-A0AAW1WIN1-F1
#
_entry.id   AF-A0AAW1WIN1-F1
#
_cell.length_a   1.000
_cell.length_b   1.000
_cell.length_c   1.000
_cell.angle_alpha   90.00
_cell.angle_beta   90.00
_cell.angle_gamma   90.00
#
_symmetry.space_group_name_H-M   'P 1'
#
loop_
_entity.id
_entity.type
_entity.pdbx_description
1 polymer ?
#
loop_
_entity_poly.entity_id
_entity_poly.type
_entity_poly.pdbx_seq_one_letter_code
_entity_poly.pdbx_strand_id
1 'polypeptide(L)'
;MAGEDDDLPRDAKIVKTLLKSMGVEDYEPRVIHQFLELWYRYVVDVLTDAQVYSEHAGKGAIDCDDVKLAIQSKVNFSFSQPPPREVLLELARNRNKIPLPKSISGPGVALPPDQDTLISPNYQLAIPKKQPAQAVEEMEEDEETVEPTPPQEQKPTDLPLNTPQRVSFPLTKRTK
;
A
#
# COMPACT_ATOMS: atom_id res chain seq x y z
N MET A 1 30.70 -34.33 -4.92
CA MET A 1 30.26 -33.22 -4.05
C MET A 1 29.40 -33.79 -2.93
N ALA A 2 30.00 -34.54 -1.99
CA ALA A 2 29.26 -35.27 -0.95
C ALA A 2 29.69 -34.89 0.48
N GLY A 3 30.38 -33.75 0.65
CA GLY A 3 30.99 -33.35 1.93
C GLY A 3 30.29 -32.19 2.65
N GLU A 4 29.47 -31.39 1.97
CA GLU A 4 28.81 -30.23 2.61
C GLU A 4 27.49 -30.60 3.29
N ASP A 5 26.88 -31.72 2.92
CA ASP A 5 25.57 -32.12 3.45
C ASP A 5 25.64 -32.77 4.83
N ASP A 6 26.79 -33.30 5.23
CA ASP A 6 26.91 -34.03 6.49
C ASP A 6 27.16 -33.14 7.72
N ASP A 7 27.71 -31.93 7.52
CA ASP A 7 27.97 -30.94 8.57
C ASP A 7 26.74 -30.12 8.98
N LEU A 8 25.60 -30.29 8.31
CA LEU A 8 24.38 -29.55 8.66
C LEU A 8 23.74 -30.09 9.96
N PRO A 9 23.21 -29.21 10.84
CA PRO A 9 22.47 -29.65 12.01
C PRO A 9 21.23 -30.45 11.62
N ARG A 10 20.77 -31.33 12.52
CA ARG A 10 19.66 -32.27 12.26
C ARG A 10 18.42 -31.58 11.69
N ASP A 11 18.03 -30.44 12.24
CA ASP A 11 16.82 -29.73 11.84
C ASP A 11 16.96 -29.09 10.44
N ALA A 12 18.17 -28.67 10.07
CA ALA A 12 18.46 -28.21 8.71
C ALA A 12 18.36 -29.37 7.69
N LYS A 13 18.81 -30.58 8.05
CA LYS A 13 18.62 -31.79 7.22
C LYS A 13 17.14 -32.12 7.02
N ILE A 14 16.30 -31.93 8.04
CA ILE A 14 14.84 -32.11 7.95
C ILE A 14 14.22 -31.10 6.98
N VAL A 15 14.54 -29.81 7.11
CA VAL A 15 14.04 -28.76 6.20
C VAL A 15 14.46 -29.04 4.76
N LYS A 16 15.71 -29.46 4.52
CA LYS A 16 16.20 -29.86 3.18
C LYS A 16 15.42 -31.04 2.61
N THR A 17 15.12 -32.04 3.45
CA THR A 17 14.31 -33.20 3.05
C THR A 17 12.88 -32.80 2.69
N LEU A 18 12.29 -31.85 3.43
CA LEU A 18 10.96 -31.29 3.17
C LEU A 18 10.91 -30.51 1.85
N LEU A 19 11.89 -29.67 1.57
CA LEU A 19 11.98 -28.93 0.31
C LEU A 19 12.06 -29.90 -0.87
N LYS A 20 12.87 -30.96 -0.74
CA LYS A 20 12.99 -32.01 -1.74
C LYS A 20 11.67 -32.77 -1.97
N SER A 21 10.90 -33.06 -0.92
CA SER A 21 9.60 -33.74 -1.08
C SER A 21 8.54 -32.86 -1.75
N MET A 22 8.69 -31.54 -1.67
CA MET A 22 7.84 -30.56 -2.36
C MET A 22 8.27 -30.30 -3.82
N GLY A 23 9.33 -30.98 -4.28
CA GLY A 23 9.86 -30.82 -5.64
C GLY A 23 10.71 -29.55 -5.83
N VAL A 24 11.17 -28.91 -4.75
CA VAL A 24 12.04 -27.74 -4.82
C VAL A 24 13.50 -28.22 -4.76
N GLU A 25 14.15 -28.25 -5.92
CA GLU A 25 15.54 -28.72 -6.07
C GLU A 25 16.56 -27.57 -5.95
N ASP A 26 16.20 -26.38 -6.41
CA ASP A 26 17.06 -25.18 -6.41
C ASP A 26 16.52 -24.10 -5.46
N TYR A 27 17.32 -23.74 -4.46
CA TYR A 27 17.01 -22.66 -3.52
C TYR A 27 18.30 -22.06 -2.93
N GLU A 28 18.24 -20.81 -2.48
CA GLU A 28 19.37 -20.17 -1.80
C GLU A 28 19.60 -20.82 -0.42
N PRO A 29 20.85 -21.07 0.02
CA PRO A 29 21.13 -21.65 1.34
C PRO A 29 20.47 -20.89 2.51
N ARG A 30 20.28 -19.58 2.38
CA ARG A 30 19.59 -18.73 3.37
C ARG A 30 18.15 -19.15 3.65
N VAL A 31 17.49 -19.79 2.70
CA VAL A 31 16.10 -20.27 2.84
C VAL A 31 16.02 -21.26 4.00
N ILE A 32 16.97 -22.17 4.16
CA ILE A 32 16.99 -23.13 5.26
C ILE A 32 17.05 -22.40 6.61
N HIS A 33 17.91 -21.39 6.74
CA HIS A 33 18.04 -20.61 7.97
C HIS A 33 16.75 -19.83 8.29
N GLN A 34 16.10 -19.24 7.29
CA GLN A 34 14.83 -18.54 7.47
C GLN A 34 13.70 -19.49 7.89
N PHE A 35 13.64 -20.70 7.32
CA PHE A 35 12.68 -21.72 7.73
C PHE A 35 12.89 -22.17 9.17
N LEU A 36 14.14 -22.35 9.59
CA LEU A 36 14.46 -22.69 10.97
C LEU A 36 14.05 -21.56 11.93
N GLU A 37 14.39 -20.30 11.63
CA GLU A 37 13.98 -19.14 12.43
C GLU A 37 12.46 -19.06 12.54
N LEU A 38 11.75 -19.20 11.42
CA LEU A 38 10.29 -19.20 11.39
C LEU A 38 9.71 -20.33 12.25
N TRP A 39 10.25 -21.54 12.12
CA TRP A 39 9.77 -22.71 12.84
C TRP A 39 9.95 -22.53 14.36
N TYR A 40 11.15 -22.17 14.81
CA TYR A 40 11.40 -21.99 16.24
C TYR A 40 10.58 -20.83 16.81
N ARG A 41 10.50 -19.69 16.11
CA ARG A 41 9.68 -18.57 16.55
C ARG A 41 8.20 -18.96 16.66
N TYR A 42 7.67 -19.67 15.67
CA TYR A 42 6.29 -20.14 15.71
C TYR A 42 6.03 -21.09 16.89
N VAL A 43 6.92 -22.06 17.13
CA VAL A 43 6.78 -23.00 18.24
C VAL A 43 6.87 -22.30 19.58
N VAL A 44 7.83 -21.39 19.76
CA VAL A 44 7.96 -20.59 20.99
C VAL A 44 6.68 -19.79 21.23
N ASP A 45 6.16 -19.10 20.23
CA ASP A 45 4.94 -18.32 20.41
C ASP A 45 3.74 -19.22 20.80
N VAL A 46 3.55 -20.34 20.10
CA VAL A 46 2.44 -21.28 20.38
C VAL A 46 2.55 -21.87 21.78
N LEU A 47 3.75 -22.28 22.20
CA LEU A 47 3.98 -22.82 23.54
C LEU A 47 3.82 -21.75 24.63
N THR A 48 4.20 -20.50 24.34
CA THR A 48 3.99 -19.37 25.26
C THR A 48 2.48 -19.14 25.49
N ASP A 49 1.69 -19.12 24.41
CA ASP A 49 0.24 -18.98 24.51
C ASP A 49 -0.41 -20.18 25.23
N ALA A 50 0.05 -21.40 24.93
CA ALA A 50 -0.44 -22.62 25.58
C ALA A 50 -0.11 -22.65 27.08
N GLN A 51 1.06 -22.13 27.48
CA GLN A 51 1.42 -21.99 28.89
C GLN A 51 0.44 -21.06 29.62
N VAL A 52 0.11 -19.91 29.03
CA VAL A 52 -0.89 -18.98 29.60
C VAL A 52 -2.24 -19.67 29.78
N TYR A 53 -2.66 -20.51 28.83
CA TYR A 53 -3.92 -21.27 28.94
C TYR A 53 -3.87 -22.34 30.02
N SER A 54 -2.77 -23.07 30.15
CA SER A 54 -2.54 -24.03 31.24
C SER A 54 -2.58 -23.37 32.61
N GLU A 55 -1.91 -22.22 32.76
CA GLU A 55 -1.90 -21.42 33.99
C GLU A 55 -3.29 -20.90 34.35
N HIS A 56 -4.05 -20.41 33.36
CA HIS A 56 -5.44 -19.98 33.55
C HIS A 56 -6.36 -21.13 33.99
N ALA A 57 -6.09 -22.35 33.52
CA ALA A 57 -6.81 -23.56 33.95
C ALA A 57 -6.32 -24.13 35.29
N GLY A 58 -5.29 -23.53 35.91
CA GLY A 58 -4.69 -24.01 37.16
C GLY A 58 -3.92 -25.33 37.02
N LYS A 59 -3.51 -25.70 35.81
CA LYS A 59 -2.76 -26.94 35.53
C LYS A 59 -1.25 -26.69 35.65
N GLY A 60 -0.53 -27.68 36.19
CA GLY A 60 0.93 -27.62 36.33
C GLY A 60 1.72 -28.06 35.09
N ALA A 61 1.03 -28.53 34.04
CA ALA A 61 1.64 -28.98 32.79
C ALA A 61 0.73 -28.66 31.61
N ILE A 62 1.34 -28.37 30.46
CA ILE A 62 0.64 -28.04 29.21
C ILE A 62 0.04 -29.32 28.62
N ASP A 63 -1.26 -29.31 28.36
CA ASP A 63 -1.98 -30.42 27.71
C ASP A 63 -2.11 -30.19 26.20
N CYS A 64 -2.48 -31.24 25.46
CA CYS A 64 -2.77 -31.16 24.03
C CYS A 64 -3.89 -30.15 23.70
N ASP A 65 -4.86 -29.97 24.58
CA ASP A 65 -5.98 -29.05 24.34
C ASP A 65 -5.54 -27.58 24.47
N ASP A 66 -4.58 -27.29 25.35
CA ASP A 66 -4.00 -25.95 25.49
C ASP A 66 -3.23 -25.56 24.21
N VAL A 67 -2.47 -26.51 23.64
CA VAL A 67 -1.77 -26.33 22.35
C VAL A 67 -2.76 -26.15 21.19
N LYS A 68 -3.83 -26.95 21.13
CA LYS A 68 -4.87 -26.80 20.08
C LYS A 68 -5.52 -25.42 20.15
N LEU A 69 -5.84 -24.95 21.37
CA LEU A 69 -6.44 -23.63 21.56
C LEU A 69 -5.48 -22.52 21.13
N ALA A 70 -4.19 -22.63 21.46
CA ALA A 70 -3.15 -21.68 21.04
C ALA A 70 -3.02 -21.60 19.52
N ILE A 71 -3.01 -22.76 18.84
CA ILE A 71 -2.97 -22.81 17.38
C ILE A 71 -4.22 -22.17 16.78
N GLN A 72 -5.42 -22.51 17.27
CA GLN A 72 -6.67 -21.94 16.77
C GLN A 72 -6.71 -20.42 16.89
N SER A 73 -6.26 -19.88 18.02
CA SER A 73 -6.15 -18.44 18.24
C SER A 73 -5.26 -17.77 17.19
N LYS A 74 -4.06 -18.32 16.92
CA LYS A 74 -3.14 -17.76 15.92
C LYS A 74 -3.60 -17.92 14.48
N VAL A 75 -4.18 -19.06 14.11
CA VAL A 75 -4.55 -19.37 12.73
C VAL A 75 -5.61 -18.41 12.20
N ASN A 76 -6.53 -17.96 13.07
CA ASN A 76 -7.58 -17.01 12.71
C ASN A 76 -7.06 -15.64 12.25
N PHE A 77 -5.85 -15.25 12.65
CA PHE A 77 -5.29 -13.93 12.32
C PHE A 77 -4.06 -13.98 11.41
N SER A 78 -3.30 -15.08 11.45
CA SER A 78 -2.01 -15.18 10.74
C SER A 78 -2.14 -15.79 9.35
N PHE A 79 -3.14 -16.64 9.11
CA PHE A 79 -3.31 -17.33 7.83
C PHE A 79 -4.60 -16.85 7.16
N SER A 80 -4.43 -16.21 6.01
CA SER A 80 -5.52 -15.98 5.08
C SER A 80 -6.00 -17.32 4.55
N GLN A 81 -7.14 -17.80 5.08
CA GLN A 81 -7.85 -18.90 4.46
C GLN A 81 -8.55 -18.37 3.21
N PRO A 82 -8.54 -19.13 2.10
CA PRO A 82 -9.30 -18.72 0.93
C PRO A 82 -10.77 -18.53 1.34
N PRO A 83 -11.39 -17.40 0.99
CA PRO A 83 -12.75 -17.10 1.42
C PRO A 83 -13.70 -18.22 0.95
N PRO A 84 -14.69 -18.62 1.78
CA PRO A 84 -15.61 -19.68 1.42
C PRO A 84 -16.30 -19.40 0.09
N ARG A 85 -16.49 -20.45 -0.72
CA ARG A 85 -17.09 -20.36 -2.05
C ARG A 85 -18.48 -19.69 -2.03
N GLU A 86 -19.24 -19.90 -0.97
CA GLU A 86 -20.57 -19.31 -0.80
C GLU A 86 -20.51 -17.78 -0.68
N VAL A 87 -19.55 -17.26 0.09
CA VAL A 87 -19.32 -15.82 0.23
C VAL A 87 -18.93 -15.21 -1.12
N LEU A 88 -18.02 -15.86 -1.86
CA LEU A 88 -17.63 -15.42 -3.20
C LEU A 88 -18.81 -15.43 -4.18
N LEU A 89 -19.67 -16.45 -4.13
CA LEU A 89 -20.86 -16.53 -4.98
C LEU A 89 -21.89 -15.46 -4.66
N GLU A 90 -22.08 -15.14 -3.38
CA GLU A 90 -22.97 -14.05 -2.97
C GLU A 90 -22.45 -12.68 -3.42
N LEU A 91 -21.15 -12.43 -3.22
CA LEU A 91 -20.48 -11.22 -3.71
C LEU A 91 -20.58 -11.11 -5.24
N ALA A 92 -20.32 -12.21 -5.95
CA ALA A 92 -20.45 -12.28 -7.40
C ALA A 92 -21.89 -11.99 -7.84
N ARG A 93 -22.90 -12.59 -7.20
CA ARG A 93 -24.32 -12.28 -7.49
C ARG A 93 -24.64 -10.80 -7.26
N ASN A 94 -24.14 -10.19 -6.19
CA ASN A 94 -24.39 -8.77 -5.92
C ASN A 94 -23.68 -7.84 -6.91
N ARG A 95 -22.47 -8.17 -7.38
CA ARG A 95 -21.76 -7.40 -8.41
C ARG A 95 -22.38 -7.59 -9.80
N ASN A 96 -22.69 -8.83 -10.16
CA ASN A 96 -23.19 -9.19 -11.50
C ASN A 96 -24.66 -8.76 -11.74
N LYS A 97 -25.36 -8.26 -10.71
CA LYS A 97 -26.66 -7.58 -10.87
C LYS A 97 -26.54 -6.27 -11.65
N ILE A 98 -25.37 -5.62 -11.60
CA ILE A 98 -25.14 -4.36 -12.29
C ILE A 98 -24.83 -4.70 -13.75
N PRO A 99 -25.69 -4.29 -14.71
CA PRO A 99 -25.41 -4.55 -16.12
C PRO A 99 -24.13 -3.82 -16.54
N LEU A 100 -23.46 -4.35 -17.56
CA LEU A 100 -22.26 -3.73 -18.09
C LEU A 100 -22.56 -2.30 -18.57
N PRO A 101 -21.65 -1.34 -18.36
CA PRO A 101 -21.77 -0.01 -18.94
C PRO A 101 -21.91 -0.11 -20.45
N LYS A 102 -22.72 0.77 -21.05
CA LYS A 102 -22.81 0.87 -22.50
C LYS A 102 -21.41 1.14 -23.04
N SER A 103 -20.95 0.30 -23.98
CA SER A 103 -19.63 0.48 -24.61
C SER A 103 -19.56 1.88 -25.22
N ILE A 104 -18.70 2.73 -24.66
CA ILE A 104 -18.23 3.97 -25.30
C ILE A 104 -17.27 3.55 -26.42
N SER A 105 -17.86 3.06 -27.51
CA SER A 105 -17.13 2.54 -28.66
C SER A 105 -16.53 3.68 -29.48
N GLY A 106 -15.27 3.99 -29.20
CA GLY A 106 -14.31 4.45 -30.20
C GLY A 106 -13.20 3.40 -30.34
N PRO A 107 -12.44 3.38 -31.45
CA PRO A 107 -11.23 2.56 -31.54
C PRO A 107 -10.19 3.10 -30.54
N GLY A 108 -10.12 2.51 -29.34
CA GLY A 108 -9.17 2.90 -28.31
C GLY A 108 -9.52 2.39 -26.91
N VAL A 109 -8.58 2.56 -25.98
CA VAL A 109 -8.82 2.33 -24.55
C VAL A 109 -9.55 3.55 -24.00
N ALA A 110 -10.75 3.35 -23.46
CA ALA A 110 -11.46 4.40 -22.74
C ALA A 110 -10.74 4.71 -21.43
N LEU A 111 -10.23 5.94 -21.30
CA LEU A 111 -9.72 6.44 -20.03
C LEU A 111 -10.91 6.88 -19.14
N PRO A 112 -10.78 6.77 -17.80
CA PRO A 112 -11.66 7.45 -16.87
C PRO A 112 -11.67 8.98 -17.12
N PRO A 113 -12.61 9.73 -16.53
CA PRO A 113 -12.57 11.19 -16.55
C PRO A 113 -11.21 11.74 -16.11
N ASP A 114 -10.80 12.88 -16.65
CA ASP A 114 -9.48 13.49 -16.34
C ASP A 114 -9.25 13.71 -14.83
N GLN A 115 -10.33 13.94 -14.06
CA GLN A 115 -10.30 14.09 -12.60
C GLN A 115 -9.89 12.79 -11.87
N ASP A 116 -10.26 11.64 -12.44
CA ASP A 116 -9.96 10.31 -11.92
C ASP A 116 -8.69 9.73 -12.55
N THR A 117 -7.99 10.50 -13.40
CA THR A 117 -6.80 10.03 -14.12
C THR A 117 -5.54 10.71 -13.61
N LEU A 118 -4.52 9.90 -13.26
CA LEU A 118 -3.24 10.36 -12.72
C LEU A 118 -2.26 10.81 -13.84
N ILE A 119 -2.73 11.56 -14.84
CA ILE A 119 -1.88 12.07 -15.94
C ILE A 119 -1.27 13.43 -15.61
N SER A 120 -1.95 14.24 -14.80
CA SER A 120 -1.45 15.55 -14.39
C SER A 120 -0.38 15.40 -13.30
N PRO A 121 0.71 16.19 -13.35
CA PRO A 121 1.67 16.25 -12.25
C PRO A 121 0.97 16.58 -10.94
N ASN A 122 1.06 15.68 -9.96
CA ASN A 122 0.55 15.90 -8.60
C ASN A 122 1.51 16.73 -7.73
N TYR A 123 2.57 17.29 -8.34
CA TYR A 123 3.58 18.10 -7.69
C TYR A 123 3.77 19.42 -8.44
N GLN A 124 4.01 20.49 -7.68
CA GLN A 124 4.42 21.78 -8.23
C GLN A 124 5.80 22.11 -7.68
N LEU A 125 6.79 22.24 -8.56
CA LEU A 125 8.11 22.71 -8.13
C LEU A 125 7.99 24.19 -7.76
N ALA A 126 8.32 24.51 -6.52
CA ALA A 126 8.50 25.89 -6.08
C ALA A 126 9.79 26.44 -6.72
N ILE A 127 9.70 26.88 -7.98
CA ILE A 127 10.78 27.60 -8.63
C ILE A 127 10.67 29.06 -8.18
N PRO A 128 11.60 29.59 -7.37
CA PRO A 128 11.59 30.99 -7.01
C PRO A 128 11.76 31.82 -8.29
N LYS A 129 10.69 32.52 -8.71
CA LYS A 129 10.74 33.50 -9.80
C LYS A 129 11.72 34.60 -9.37
N LYS A 130 12.92 34.60 -9.94
CA LYS A 130 13.83 35.74 -9.85
C LYS A 130 13.20 36.83 -10.73
N GLN A 131 12.51 37.78 -10.11
CA GLN A 131 12.06 38.97 -10.82
C GLN A 131 13.30 39.63 -11.44
N PRO A 132 13.37 39.83 -12.77
CA PRO A 132 14.37 40.73 -13.31
C PRO A 132 14.03 42.12 -12.79
N ALA A 133 14.99 42.77 -12.14
CA ALA A 133 14.86 44.16 -11.72
C ALA A 133 14.46 44.99 -12.95
N GLN A 134 13.29 45.64 -12.88
CA GLN A 134 12.88 46.62 -13.88
C GLN A 134 13.92 47.74 -13.85
N ALA A 135 14.70 47.84 -14.92
CA ALA A 135 15.47 49.03 -15.21
C ALA A 135 14.47 50.17 -15.45
N VAL A 136 14.55 51.17 -14.59
CA VAL A 136 13.98 52.50 -14.75
C VAL A 136 14.53 53.12 -16.04
N GLU A 137 13.65 53.46 -16.98
CA GLU A 137 13.85 54.57 -17.91
C GLU A 137 12.62 55.46 -17.87
N GLU A 138 12.87 56.73 -17.58
CA GLU A 138 11.96 57.87 -17.50
C GLU A 138 11.73 58.48 -18.89
N MET A 139 10.49 58.85 -19.21
CA MET A 139 10.00 59.96 -20.08
C MET A 139 8.58 59.61 -20.53
N GLU A 140 7.53 60.44 -20.50
CA GLU A 140 7.30 61.83 -20.09
C GLU A 140 5.76 61.96 -19.92
N GLU A 141 5.31 62.93 -19.13
CA GLU A 141 3.90 63.29 -18.87
C GLU A 141 3.15 63.72 -20.14
N ASP A 142 1.86 63.40 -20.25
CA ASP A 142 0.87 64.36 -20.76
C ASP A 142 -0.51 64.14 -20.14
N GLU A 143 -1.20 65.25 -19.89
CA GLU A 143 -2.26 65.46 -18.89
C GLU A 143 -3.64 64.82 -19.16
N GLU A 144 -4.40 64.74 -18.06
CA GLU A 144 -5.77 64.25 -17.89
C GLU A 144 -6.86 64.93 -18.74
N THR A 145 -7.94 64.20 -19.03
CA THR A 145 -9.30 64.78 -18.99
C THR A 145 -10.32 63.76 -18.49
N VAL A 146 -11.16 64.21 -17.55
CA VAL A 146 -11.99 63.43 -16.62
C VAL A 146 -13.36 63.02 -17.21
N GLU A 147 -13.80 61.83 -16.79
CA GLU A 147 -15.09 61.08 -16.85
C GLU A 147 -16.42 61.85 -16.55
N PRO A 148 -17.66 61.27 -16.52
CA PRO A 148 -18.08 59.83 -16.51
C PRO A 148 -19.34 59.43 -17.34
N THR A 149 -19.63 58.12 -17.42
CA THR A 149 -20.92 57.53 -17.88
C THR A 149 -21.31 56.36 -16.94
N PRO A 150 -22.59 56.15 -16.56
CA PRO A 150 -22.97 55.18 -15.51
C PRO A 150 -23.26 53.73 -16.00
N PRO A 151 -23.40 52.74 -15.09
CA PRO A 151 -22.97 51.35 -15.28
C PRO A 151 -24.08 50.30 -15.50
N GLN A 152 -23.74 49.17 -16.14
CA GLN A 152 -24.56 47.93 -16.19
C GLN A 152 -23.79 46.68 -15.67
N GLU A 153 -24.43 46.06 -14.66
CA GLU A 153 -24.55 44.62 -14.32
C GLU A 153 -23.34 43.74 -13.91
N GLN A 154 -23.32 43.35 -12.62
CA GLN A 154 -22.71 42.15 -12.01
C GLN A 154 -23.74 41.64 -10.96
N LYS A 155 -24.10 40.35 -10.75
CA LYS A 155 -23.40 39.07 -10.51
C LYS A 155 -24.51 37.95 -10.48
N PRO A 156 -24.24 36.61 -10.54
CA PRO A 156 -23.80 35.83 -9.36
C PRO A 156 -22.85 34.64 -9.69
N THR A 157 -21.70 34.49 -9.01
CA THR A 157 -21.47 33.51 -7.91
C THR A 157 -21.09 32.09 -8.39
N ASP A 158 -19.79 31.84 -8.56
CA ASP A 158 -19.24 30.47 -8.64
C ASP A 158 -18.84 29.96 -7.24
N LEU A 159 -19.26 28.73 -6.97
CA LEU A 159 -19.06 27.94 -5.75
C LEU A 159 -17.60 27.46 -5.62
N PRO A 160 -17.08 27.22 -4.40
CA PRO A 160 -15.70 26.80 -4.21
C PRO A 160 -15.52 25.32 -4.59
N LEU A 161 -14.70 25.06 -5.62
CA LEU A 161 -14.25 23.72 -5.97
C LEU A 161 -13.25 23.24 -4.91
N ASN A 162 -13.65 22.22 -4.15
CA ASN A 162 -12.84 21.55 -3.13
C ASN A 162 -11.57 20.98 -3.79
N THR A 163 -10.41 21.54 -3.46
CA THR A 163 -9.12 21.09 -4.02
C THR A 163 -8.56 19.94 -3.18
N PRO A 164 -8.17 18.80 -3.78
CA PRO A 164 -7.51 17.75 -3.04
C PRO A 164 -6.17 18.26 -2.50
N GLN A 165 -5.87 17.85 -1.27
CA GLN A 165 -4.78 18.32 -0.41
C GLN A 165 -3.44 18.42 -1.16
N ARG A 166 -3.05 19.65 -1.48
CA ARG A 166 -1.83 20.01 -2.23
C ARG A 166 -0.60 19.87 -1.34
N VAL A 167 0.37 19.05 -1.75
CA VAL A 167 1.65 18.89 -1.05
C VAL A 167 2.76 19.54 -1.87
N SER A 168 3.45 20.54 -1.31
CA SER A 168 4.57 21.23 -1.96
C SER A 168 5.89 20.88 -1.27
N PHE A 169 6.95 20.70 -2.06
CA PHE A 169 8.30 20.45 -1.55
C PHE A 169 9.21 21.63 -1.90
N PRO A 170 9.86 22.27 -0.91
CA PRO A 170 10.82 23.33 -1.17
C PRO A 170 12.11 22.74 -1.74
N LEU A 171 12.57 23.26 -2.87
CA LEU A 171 13.87 22.92 -3.44
C LEU A 171 14.95 23.73 -2.72
N THR A 172 15.80 23.06 -1.92
CA THR A 172 17.02 23.67 -1.40
C THR A 172 18.03 23.85 -2.54
N LYS A 173 18.47 25.09 -2.76
CA LYS A 173 19.53 25.39 -3.72
C LYS A 173 20.83 24.75 -3.21
N ARG A 174 21.30 23.67 -3.85
CA ARG A 174 22.70 23.23 -3.70
C ARG A 174 23.58 24.29 -4.34
N THR A 175 24.29 25.06 -3.52
CA THR A 175 25.42 25.88 -3.95
C THR A 175 26.52 24.95 -4.45
N LYS A 176 26.98 25.18 -5.69
CA LYS A 176 28.18 24.55 -6.24
C LYS A 176 29.42 24.98 -5.46
#